data_AF-A0AAI9ZHV5-F1
#
_entry.id   AF-A0AAI9ZHV5-F1
#
_cell.length_a   1.000
_cell.length_b   1.000
_cell.length_c   1.000
_cell.angle_alpha   90.00
_cell.angle_beta   90.00
_cell.angle_gamma   90.00
#
_symmetry.space_group_name_H-M   'P 1'
#
loop_
_entity.id
_entity.type
_entity.pdbx_description
1 polymer ?
#
loop_
_entity_poly.entity_id
_entity_poly.type
_entity_poly.pdbx_seq_one_letter_code
_entity_poly.pdbx_strand_id
1 'polypeptide(L)'
;MLSTFLLALVPLVAATSSSKRGLVFTPNSNWPQDNQVWVQSGSDLTWYYNYQEIPSPAFSGKSQAEFEFVPMMWGVSSNPQDTAFLKSVTSLIKDKGINITHALGFNEPDGPSQYGGSDVAPSIAAKAWVANFIPLQELGVKVGLPACTGAPGGLPWLKQFLGNCSALISTDSETKNCTYDFLPVHWYDNFGGLASHIGERVAAFPDTKIWITEYAYANQDLSNTQDFYNMSAEYFDRIDYIERYTYFGAFRSKTSNVGPNASFLNNDGKLTDIGSWYLGKSATGVKPTSGHSSAAVRGGAPVLAAMAATILGAVFTLTS
;
A
#
# COMPACT_ATOMS: atom_id res chain seq x y z
N MET A 1 -9.12 -39.50 -45.52
CA MET A 1 -8.78 -38.21 -44.91
C MET A 1 -8.96 -38.35 -43.41
N LEU A 2 -7.89 -38.57 -42.66
CA LEU A 2 -7.93 -38.58 -41.19
C LEU A 2 -7.83 -37.14 -40.71
N SER A 3 -8.86 -36.67 -40.00
CA SER A 3 -8.90 -35.34 -39.42
C SER A 3 -8.17 -35.36 -38.08
N THR A 4 -6.98 -34.76 -38.01
CA THR A 4 -6.20 -34.59 -36.79
C THR A 4 -6.80 -33.44 -35.98
N PHE A 5 -7.50 -33.75 -34.89
CA PHE A 5 -7.87 -32.74 -33.89
C PHE A 5 -6.61 -32.33 -33.13
N LEU A 6 -6.07 -31.14 -33.43
CA LEU A 6 -5.13 -30.46 -32.54
C LEU A 6 -5.93 -30.00 -31.30
N LEU A 7 -5.78 -30.69 -30.16
CA LEU A 7 -6.11 -30.09 -28.87
C LEU A 7 -5.12 -28.96 -28.62
N ALA A 8 -5.59 -27.72 -28.71
CA ALA A 8 -4.87 -26.58 -28.18
C ALA A 8 -4.76 -26.79 -26.66
N LEU A 9 -3.56 -27.11 -26.17
CA LEU A 9 -3.24 -26.95 -24.76
C LEU A 9 -3.34 -25.45 -24.46
N VAL A 10 -4.44 -25.04 -23.83
CA VAL A 10 -4.50 -23.75 -23.14
C VAL A 10 -3.41 -23.81 -22.07
N PRO A 11 -2.41 -22.91 -22.06
CA PRO A 11 -1.45 -22.90 -20.99
C PRO A 11 -2.23 -22.66 -19.70
N LEU A 12 -2.14 -23.61 -18.76
CA LEU A 12 -2.50 -23.34 -17.38
C LEU A 12 -1.60 -22.16 -16.99
N VAL A 13 -2.18 -20.98 -16.78
CA VAL A 13 -1.45 -19.86 -16.15
C VAL A 13 -1.12 -20.36 -14.75
N ALA A 14 0.08 -20.89 -14.59
CA ALA A 14 0.58 -21.30 -13.29
C ALA A 14 0.65 -20.04 -12.43
N ALA A 15 0.07 -20.07 -11.24
CA ALA A 15 0.26 -19.01 -10.27
C ALA A 15 1.77 -18.87 -10.03
N THR A 16 2.35 -17.76 -10.47
CA THR A 16 3.76 -17.47 -10.21
C THR A 16 3.89 -17.07 -8.75
N SER A 17 4.89 -17.62 -8.07
CA SER A 17 5.23 -17.13 -6.74
C SER A 17 6.17 -15.94 -6.83
N SER A 18 6.00 -14.93 -5.98
CA SER A 18 6.86 -13.75 -6.00
C SER A 18 7.09 -13.20 -4.59
N SER A 19 8.36 -13.07 -4.21
CA SER A 19 8.76 -12.48 -2.94
C SER A 19 8.55 -10.97 -2.88
N LYS A 20 8.15 -10.32 -3.99
CA LYS A 20 7.87 -8.88 -4.07
C LYS A 20 6.49 -8.51 -3.52
N ARG A 21 5.58 -9.49 -3.40
CA ARG A 21 4.19 -9.28 -2.98
C ARG A 21 4.09 -8.95 -1.50
N GLY A 22 3.41 -7.85 -1.20
CA GLY A 22 3.06 -7.48 0.16
C GLY A 22 1.56 -7.40 0.39
N LEU A 23 1.18 -6.94 1.58
CA LEU A 23 -0.20 -6.67 1.96
C LEU A 23 -0.40 -5.18 2.28
N VAL A 24 -1.28 -4.52 1.52
CA VAL A 24 -1.92 -3.27 1.96
C VAL A 24 -3.08 -3.66 2.88
N PHE A 25 -2.84 -3.57 4.20
CA PHE A 25 -3.74 -4.14 5.18
C PHE A 25 -4.77 -3.13 5.68
N THR A 26 -6.05 -3.41 5.40
CA THR A 26 -7.20 -2.65 5.90
C THR A 26 -7.97 -3.49 6.93
N PRO A 27 -7.68 -3.37 8.24
CA PRO A 27 -8.32 -4.20 9.25
C PRO A 27 -9.83 -4.01 9.25
N ASN A 28 -10.57 -5.12 9.31
CA ASN A 28 -12.03 -5.10 9.38
C ASN A 28 -12.51 -5.78 10.66
N SER A 29 -13.06 -4.99 11.59
CA SER A 29 -13.55 -5.49 12.88
C SER A 29 -14.78 -6.40 12.77
N ASN A 30 -15.50 -6.38 11.65
CA ASN A 30 -16.64 -7.28 11.42
C ASN A 30 -16.21 -8.70 11.05
N TRP A 31 -15.00 -8.87 10.49
CA TRP A 31 -14.46 -10.17 10.07
C TRP A 31 -12.98 -10.32 10.45
N PRO A 32 -12.61 -10.22 11.74
CA PRO A 32 -11.21 -10.30 12.17
C PRO A 32 -10.56 -11.65 11.83
N GLN A 33 -11.34 -12.71 11.67
CA GLN A 33 -10.88 -14.02 11.23
C GLN A 33 -10.25 -14.02 9.83
N ASP A 34 -10.67 -13.10 8.96
CA ASP A 34 -10.14 -13.00 7.59
C ASP A 34 -8.64 -12.67 7.59
N ASN A 35 -8.12 -12.06 8.68
CA ASN A 35 -6.71 -11.75 8.83
C ASN A 35 -5.80 -13.00 8.73
N GLN A 36 -6.31 -14.17 9.11
CA GLN A 36 -5.54 -15.42 9.03
C GLN A 36 -5.34 -15.89 7.59
N VAL A 37 -6.17 -15.44 6.65
CA VAL A 37 -6.05 -15.81 5.22
C VAL A 37 -4.75 -15.28 4.62
N TRP A 38 -4.31 -14.09 5.03
CA TRP A 38 -3.15 -13.41 4.45
C TRP A 38 -1.82 -14.08 4.79
N VAL A 39 -1.76 -14.72 5.95
CA VAL A 39 -0.54 -15.35 6.51
C VAL A 39 -0.66 -16.87 6.64
N GLN A 40 -1.63 -17.46 5.94
CA GLN A 40 -1.82 -18.91 5.90
C GLN A 40 -0.62 -19.62 5.26
N SER A 41 -0.48 -20.92 5.52
CA SER A 41 0.60 -21.72 4.94
C SER A 41 0.60 -21.65 3.40
N GLY A 42 1.79 -21.42 2.82
CA GLY A 42 1.99 -21.23 1.39
C GLY A 42 1.35 -19.96 0.84
N SER A 43 1.32 -18.89 1.64
CA SER A 43 1.09 -17.52 1.17
C SER A 43 2.43 -16.92 0.73
N ASP A 44 2.44 -16.20 -0.39
CA ASP A 44 3.62 -15.52 -0.92
C ASP A 44 3.88 -14.14 -0.32
N LEU A 45 3.02 -13.65 0.59
CA LEU A 45 3.15 -12.30 1.12
C LEU A 45 4.32 -12.21 2.11
N THR A 46 5.27 -11.33 1.83
CA THR A 46 6.53 -11.20 2.60
C THR A 46 6.60 -9.94 3.47
N TRP A 47 5.75 -8.95 3.21
CA TRP A 47 5.71 -7.68 3.95
C TRP A 47 4.30 -7.09 3.98
N TYR A 48 4.05 -6.13 4.86
CA TYR A 48 2.80 -5.38 4.90
C TYR A 48 2.98 -3.97 5.45
N TYR A 49 2.02 -3.12 5.13
CA TYR A 49 1.76 -1.87 5.83
C TYR A 49 0.27 -1.74 6.10
N ASN A 50 -0.12 -0.89 7.05
CA ASN A 50 -1.50 -0.77 7.54
C ASN A 50 -1.95 0.69 7.67
N TYR A 51 -1.29 1.60 6.96
CA TYR A 51 -1.47 3.06 7.05
C TYR A 51 -1.14 3.68 8.42
N GLN A 52 -0.46 2.94 9.31
CA GLN A 52 -0.13 3.39 10.66
C GLN A 52 1.38 3.28 10.92
N GLU A 53 1.81 3.92 12.00
CA GLU A 53 3.18 3.89 12.50
C GLU A 53 3.48 2.64 13.36
N ILE A 54 2.47 1.85 13.74
CA ILE A 54 2.61 0.66 14.57
C ILE A 54 2.03 -0.59 13.89
N PRO A 55 2.61 -1.79 14.15
CA PRO A 55 2.16 -3.03 13.54
C PRO A 55 0.76 -3.42 14.03
N SER A 56 -0.05 -3.94 13.10
CA SER A 56 -1.35 -4.53 13.43
C SER A 56 -1.23 -5.70 14.42
N PRO A 57 -2.03 -5.72 15.51
CA PRO A 57 -2.01 -6.83 16.48
C PRO A 57 -2.26 -8.22 15.86
N ALA A 58 -3.00 -8.27 14.74
CA ALA A 58 -3.30 -9.47 13.97
C ALA A 58 -2.04 -10.23 13.51
N PHE A 59 -0.90 -9.54 13.37
CA PHE A 59 0.37 -10.12 12.92
C PHE A 59 1.47 -10.03 13.98
N SER A 60 1.13 -9.72 15.24
CA SER A 60 2.09 -9.60 16.35
C SER A 60 2.91 -10.86 16.63
N GLY A 61 2.41 -12.04 16.23
CA GLY A 61 3.13 -13.30 16.31
C GLY A 61 4.07 -13.59 15.13
N LYS A 62 4.23 -12.67 14.18
CA LYS A 62 5.11 -12.82 13.01
C LYS A 62 6.39 -12.01 13.22
N SER A 63 7.54 -12.63 12.94
CA SER A 63 8.81 -11.93 12.91
C SER A 63 8.94 -11.05 11.66
N GLN A 64 9.83 -10.04 11.70
CA GLN A 64 10.13 -9.21 10.53
C GLN A 64 10.70 -10.02 9.34
N ALA A 65 11.33 -11.17 9.61
CA ALA A 65 11.85 -12.05 8.57
C ALA A 65 10.75 -12.89 7.89
N GLU A 66 9.65 -13.17 8.60
CA GLU A 66 8.51 -13.91 8.05
C GLU A 66 7.50 -13.00 7.36
N PHE A 67 7.22 -11.83 7.95
CA PHE A 67 6.26 -10.87 7.43
C PHE A 67 6.61 -9.46 7.91
N GLU A 68 7.44 -8.76 7.13
CA GLU A 68 7.99 -7.45 7.48
C GLU A 68 6.87 -6.42 7.67
N PHE A 69 6.91 -5.67 8.76
CA PHE A 69 6.02 -4.52 8.95
C PHE A 69 6.74 -3.25 8.51
N VAL A 70 6.11 -2.49 7.62
CA VAL A 70 6.60 -1.19 7.15
C VAL A 70 5.69 -0.08 7.72
N PRO A 71 6.17 0.74 8.68
CA PRO A 71 5.40 1.86 9.21
C PRO A 71 5.18 2.94 8.14
N MET A 72 4.06 3.62 8.23
CA MET A 72 3.70 4.75 7.36
C MET A 72 3.37 5.99 8.20
N MET A 73 3.92 7.14 7.82
CA MET A 73 3.41 8.42 8.30
C MET A 73 2.32 8.89 7.35
N TRP A 74 1.06 8.51 7.60
CA TRP A 74 -0.03 8.68 6.63
C TRP A 74 -0.23 10.13 6.17
N GLY A 75 -0.13 11.10 7.09
CA GLY A 75 -0.30 12.51 6.80
C GLY A 75 0.44 13.39 7.82
N VAL A 76 0.12 14.68 7.84
CA VAL A 76 0.79 15.66 8.71
C VAL A 76 -0.22 16.29 9.66
N SER A 77 0.13 16.37 10.95
CA SER A 77 -0.70 17.04 11.96
C SER A 77 -0.75 18.56 11.73
N SER A 78 -1.56 19.28 12.51
CA SER A 78 -1.57 20.75 12.49
C SER A 78 -0.21 21.38 12.82
N ASN A 79 0.66 20.64 13.53
CA ASN A 79 2.06 21.00 13.70
C ASN A 79 2.94 20.13 12.78
N PRO A 80 3.49 20.69 11.69
CA PRO A 80 4.35 19.92 10.78
C PRO A 80 5.69 19.50 11.38
N GLN A 81 6.09 20.06 12.53
CA GLN A 81 7.31 19.68 13.24
C GLN A 81 7.04 18.66 14.36
N ASP A 82 5.80 18.14 14.47
CA ASP A 82 5.52 17.05 15.40
C ASP A 82 6.35 15.81 15.05
N THR A 83 6.86 15.12 16.08
CA THR A 83 7.79 13.99 15.95
C THR A 83 7.21 12.69 16.52
N ALA A 84 5.88 12.59 16.67
CA ALA A 84 5.25 11.37 17.20
C ALA A 84 5.57 10.15 16.34
N PHE A 85 5.55 10.27 15.01
CA PHE A 85 5.93 9.20 14.10
C PHE A 85 7.36 8.72 14.34
N LEU A 86 8.34 9.63 14.32
CA LEU A 86 9.75 9.30 14.59
C LEU A 86 9.93 8.62 15.95
N LYS A 87 9.27 9.11 17.01
CA LYS A 87 9.33 8.53 18.35
C LYS A 87 8.76 7.11 18.38
N SER A 88 7.61 6.88 17.76
CA SER A 88 6.98 5.56 17.65
C SER A 88 7.89 4.57 16.94
N VAL A 89 8.40 4.91 15.76
CA VAL A 89 9.28 4.01 14.99
C VAL A 89 10.61 3.78 15.72
N THR A 90 11.19 4.82 16.32
CA THR A 90 12.42 4.68 17.12
C THR A 90 12.20 3.74 18.32
N SER A 91 11.03 3.80 18.98
CA SER A 91 10.70 2.89 20.08
C SER A 91 10.52 1.44 19.61
N LEU A 92 9.94 1.21 18.43
CA LEU A 92 9.90 -0.14 17.83
C LEU A 92 11.31 -0.72 17.67
N ILE A 93 12.25 0.10 17.18
CA ILE A 93 13.65 -0.31 16.95
C ILE A 93 14.39 -0.51 18.26
N LYS A 94 14.44 0.52 19.12
CA LYS A 94 15.33 0.56 20.29
C LYS A 94 14.78 -0.15 21.51
N ASP A 95 13.47 -0.02 21.76
CA ASP A 95 12.86 -0.53 23.00
C ASP A 95 12.26 -1.91 22.80
N LYS A 96 11.70 -2.18 21.61
CA LYS A 96 11.05 -3.47 21.30
C LYS A 96 11.92 -4.42 20.49
N GLY A 97 13.08 -3.97 20.01
CA GLY A 97 14.01 -4.79 19.22
C GLY A 97 13.44 -5.24 17.86
N ILE A 98 12.45 -4.55 17.33
CA ILE A 98 11.87 -4.85 16.02
C ILE A 98 12.76 -4.22 14.94
N ASN A 99 13.29 -5.05 14.05
CA ASN A 99 14.15 -4.60 12.95
C ASN A 99 13.35 -3.90 11.85
N ILE A 100 13.00 -2.63 12.06
CA ILE A 100 12.37 -1.78 11.03
C ILE A 100 13.44 -1.35 10.04
N THR A 101 13.30 -1.76 8.78
CA THR A 101 14.28 -1.45 7.73
C THR A 101 13.78 -0.45 6.68
N HIS A 102 12.45 -0.29 6.57
CA HIS A 102 11.81 0.65 5.64
C HIS A 102 10.73 1.47 6.36
N ALA A 103 10.43 2.65 5.84
CA ALA A 103 9.28 3.46 6.23
C ALA A 103 8.64 4.13 5.00
N LEU A 104 7.31 4.20 4.99
CA LEU A 104 6.52 4.85 3.94
C LEU A 104 6.20 6.29 4.31
N GLY A 105 6.33 7.18 3.31
CA GLY A 105 5.91 8.57 3.39
C GLY A 105 4.39 8.76 3.39
N PHE A 106 3.97 10.01 3.15
CA PHE A 106 2.57 10.42 3.19
C PHE A 106 1.72 9.72 2.12
N ASN A 107 0.49 9.37 2.48
CA ASN A 107 -0.48 8.73 1.61
C ASN A 107 -1.27 9.77 0.82
N GLU A 108 -1.12 9.78 -0.49
CA GLU A 108 -1.83 10.66 -1.43
C GLU A 108 -1.94 12.11 -0.93
N PRO A 109 -0.82 12.77 -0.59
CA PRO A 109 -0.87 14.14 -0.08
C PRO A 109 -1.34 15.16 -1.12
N ASP A 110 -1.30 14.80 -2.40
CA ASP A 110 -1.88 15.57 -3.52
C ASP A 110 -3.39 15.34 -3.69
N GLY A 111 -3.97 14.36 -2.98
CA GLY A 111 -5.38 14.02 -3.00
C GLY A 111 -6.13 14.54 -1.76
N PRO A 112 -7.41 14.91 -1.90
CA PRO A 112 -8.19 15.44 -0.78
C PRO A 112 -8.63 14.33 0.18
N SER A 113 -8.79 14.68 1.46
CA SER A 113 -9.12 13.70 2.51
C SER A 113 -10.49 13.05 2.38
N GLN A 114 -11.43 13.70 1.70
CA GLN A 114 -12.74 13.13 1.39
C GLN A 114 -12.66 11.88 0.48
N TYR A 115 -11.54 11.66 -0.22
CA TYR A 115 -11.32 10.49 -1.08
C TYR A 115 -10.27 9.52 -0.52
N GLY A 116 -9.78 9.76 0.70
CA GLY A 116 -8.79 8.90 1.36
C GLY A 116 -7.34 9.41 1.26
N GLY A 117 -7.11 10.58 0.67
CA GLY A 117 -5.79 11.23 0.65
C GLY A 117 -5.47 12.03 1.92
N SER A 118 -4.19 12.31 2.15
CA SER A 118 -3.78 13.08 3.34
C SER A 118 -3.92 14.59 3.19
N ASP A 119 -4.18 15.11 1.99
CA ASP A 119 -4.42 16.53 1.69
C ASP A 119 -3.36 17.46 2.32
N VAL A 120 -2.10 17.27 1.92
CA VAL A 120 -0.96 17.97 2.50
C VAL A 120 -0.25 18.79 1.43
N ALA A 121 -0.11 20.09 1.67
CA ALA A 121 0.68 20.96 0.80
C ALA A 121 2.17 20.53 0.77
N PRO A 122 2.86 20.58 -0.39
CA PRO A 122 4.26 20.15 -0.52
C PRO A 122 5.22 20.80 0.49
N SER A 123 5.00 22.07 0.84
CA SER A 123 5.85 22.81 1.79
C SER A 123 5.63 22.38 3.24
N ILE A 124 4.43 21.91 3.58
CA ILE A 124 4.10 21.37 4.90
C ILE A 124 4.66 19.95 5.04
N ALA A 125 4.49 19.12 4.01
CA ALA A 125 5.10 17.81 3.91
C ALA A 125 6.64 17.88 4.04
N ALA A 126 7.29 18.86 3.40
CA ALA A 126 8.74 19.05 3.49
C ALA A 126 9.23 19.29 4.91
N LYS A 127 8.51 20.09 5.71
CA LYS A 127 8.83 20.32 7.13
C LYS A 127 8.71 19.02 7.94
N ALA A 128 7.63 18.29 7.76
CA ALA A 128 7.41 17.00 8.40
C ALA A 128 8.46 15.96 8.01
N TRP A 129 8.91 15.96 6.75
CA TRP A 129 10.00 15.12 6.27
C TRP A 129 11.31 15.39 7.00
N VAL A 130 11.71 16.67 7.09
CA VAL A 130 12.91 17.07 7.82
C VAL A 130 12.82 16.68 9.30
N ALA A 131 11.66 16.84 9.93
CA ALA A 131 11.47 16.52 11.34
C ALA A 131 11.45 15.01 11.65
N ASN A 132 10.92 14.18 10.74
CA ASN A 132 10.66 12.76 11.02
C ASN A 132 11.51 11.78 10.21
N PHE A 133 11.69 12.02 8.91
CA PHE A 133 12.30 11.04 8.01
C PHE A 133 13.82 11.18 7.92
N ILE A 134 14.37 12.39 7.94
CA ILE A 134 15.83 12.58 7.95
C ILE A 134 16.48 11.92 9.18
N PRO A 135 16.00 12.16 10.43
CA PRO A 135 16.56 11.46 11.60
C PRO A 135 16.33 9.94 11.56
N LEU A 136 15.28 9.47 10.88
CA LEU A 136 15.01 8.05 10.73
C LEU A 136 16.01 7.40 9.76
N GLN A 137 16.42 8.10 8.71
CA GLN A 137 17.50 7.68 7.81
C GLN A 137 18.85 7.58 8.53
N GLU A 138 19.13 8.47 9.50
CA GLU A 138 20.33 8.39 10.35
C GLU A 138 20.37 7.11 11.20
N LEU A 139 19.21 6.48 11.46
CA LEU A 139 19.10 5.16 12.09
C LEU A 139 19.23 3.99 11.11
N GLY A 140 19.50 4.27 9.82
CA GLY A 140 19.66 3.27 8.77
C GLY A 140 18.34 2.77 8.16
N VAL A 141 17.21 3.41 8.47
CA VAL A 141 15.91 3.07 7.87
C VAL A 141 15.79 3.72 6.50
N LYS A 142 15.45 2.91 5.50
CA LYS A 142 15.17 3.40 4.14
C LYS A 142 13.80 4.05 4.07
N VAL A 143 13.69 5.19 3.40
CA VAL A 143 12.45 5.96 3.36
C VAL A 143 11.93 6.13 1.94
N GLY A 144 10.62 5.89 1.78
CA GLY A 144 9.91 6.07 0.52
C GLY A 144 9.41 7.50 0.39
N LEU A 145 9.52 8.07 -0.82
CA LEU A 145 8.83 9.32 -1.14
C LEU A 145 7.32 9.24 -0.86
N PRO A 146 6.62 10.38 -0.75
CA PRO A 146 5.17 10.36 -0.60
C PRO A 146 4.47 9.64 -1.74
N ALA A 147 3.48 8.80 -1.43
CA ALA A 147 2.74 8.02 -2.39
C ALA A 147 1.62 8.87 -3.00
N CYS A 148 1.95 9.69 -3.99
CA CYS A 148 0.95 10.53 -4.66
C CYS A 148 -0.07 9.69 -5.45
N THR A 149 -1.24 10.29 -5.68
CA THR A 149 -2.27 9.69 -6.55
C THR A 149 -1.73 9.42 -7.96
N GLY A 150 -2.42 8.55 -8.71
CA GLY A 150 -2.15 8.31 -10.12
C GLY A 150 -2.47 9.50 -11.05
N ALA A 151 -2.96 10.61 -10.51
CA ALA A 151 -3.35 11.79 -11.30
C ALA A 151 -2.12 12.59 -11.79
N PRO A 152 -2.25 13.41 -12.85
CA PRO A 152 -1.16 14.23 -13.37
C PRO A 152 -0.55 15.20 -12.35
N GLY A 153 -1.28 15.55 -11.29
CA GLY A 153 -0.82 16.44 -10.22
C GLY A 153 0.26 15.84 -9.31
N GLY A 154 0.39 14.52 -9.24
CA GLY A 154 1.32 13.86 -8.33
C GLY A 154 2.79 14.14 -8.64
N LEU A 155 3.20 14.19 -9.92
CA LEU A 155 4.60 14.48 -10.29
C LEU A 155 5.02 15.92 -9.95
N PRO A 156 4.25 16.96 -10.32
CA PRO A 156 4.51 18.32 -9.85
C PRO A 156 4.57 18.43 -8.32
N TRP A 157 3.66 17.76 -7.61
CA TRP A 157 3.64 17.76 -6.14
C TRP A 157 4.96 17.22 -5.57
N LEU A 158 5.42 16.05 -6.05
CA LEU A 158 6.69 15.45 -5.60
C LEU A 158 7.90 16.34 -5.86
N LYS A 159 7.97 16.97 -7.04
CA LYS A 159 9.07 17.89 -7.39
C LYS A 159 9.08 19.12 -6.48
N GLN A 160 7.91 19.71 -6.20
CA GLN A 160 7.80 20.84 -5.27
C GLN A 160 8.17 20.43 -3.84
N PHE A 161 7.71 19.27 -3.39
CA PHE A 161 8.04 18.72 -2.08
C PHE A 161 9.56 18.58 -1.89
N LEU A 162 10.24 17.93 -2.84
CA LEU A 162 11.70 17.75 -2.78
C LEU A 162 12.44 19.09 -2.83
N GLY A 163 12.03 20.02 -3.70
CA GLY A 163 12.63 21.35 -3.76
C GLY A 163 12.49 22.12 -2.44
N ASN A 164 11.31 22.08 -1.83
CA ASN A 164 11.06 22.69 -0.52
C ASN A 164 11.90 22.01 0.58
N CYS A 165 12.01 20.69 0.55
CA CYS A 165 12.78 19.92 1.52
C CYS A 165 14.28 20.26 1.43
N SER A 166 14.85 20.23 0.23
CA SER A 166 16.25 20.60 -0.02
C SER A 166 16.55 22.02 0.44
N ALA A 167 15.64 22.97 0.20
CA ALA A 167 15.78 24.34 0.66
C ALA A 167 15.79 24.47 2.20
N LEU A 168 15.02 23.65 2.92
CA LEU A 168 14.98 23.67 4.39
C LEU A 168 16.27 23.17 5.05
N ILE A 169 17.02 22.29 4.39
CA ILE A 169 18.25 21.69 4.94
C ILE A 169 19.53 22.30 4.35
N SER A 170 19.39 23.22 3.39
CA SER A 170 20.49 23.97 2.81
C SER A 170 20.82 25.20 3.66
N THR A 171 22.06 25.68 3.55
CA THR A 171 22.52 26.95 4.11
C THR A 171 23.06 27.84 3.00
N ASP A 172 23.35 29.11 3.31
CA ASP A 172 23.96 30.05 2.36
C ASP A 172 25.30 29.56 1.78
N SER A 173 25.98 28.66 2.51
CA SER A 173 27.29 28.12 2.13
C SER A 173 27.24 26.68 1.61
N GLU A 174 26.12 25.97 1.74
CA GLU A 174 26.03 24.55 1.41
C GLU A 174 24.62 24.17 0.92
N THR A 175 24.52 23.77 -0.35
CA THR A 175 23.28 23.22 -0.91
C THR A 175 23.20 21.72 -0.63
N LYS A 176 22.14 21.29 0.05
CA LYS A 176 21.83 19.89 0.34
C LYS A 176 20.55 19.46 -0.35
N ASN A 177 20.52 18.21 -0.80
CA ASN A 177 19.32 17.59 -1.32
C ASN A 177 18.70 16.67 -0.27
N CYS A 178 17.39 16.73 -0.10
CA CYS A 178 16.71 15.68 0.65
C CYS A 178 16.83 14.35 -0.10
N THR A 179 17.25 13.33 0.63
CA THR A 179 17.46 11.98 0.11
C THR A 179 16.25 11.09 0.37
N TYR A 180 16.11 10.06 -0.45
CA TYR A 180 15.07 9.06 -0.40
C TYR A 180 15.64 7.77 -1.01
N ASP A 181 15.03 6.63 -0.71
CA ASP A 181 15.55 5.31 -1.09
C ASP A 181 14.69 4.64 -2.17
N PHE A 182 13.39 4.93 -2.17
CA PHE A 182 12.44 4.37 -3.12
C PHE A 182 11.24 5.30 -3.34
N LEU A 183 10.46 5.02 -4.38
CA LEU A 183 9.30 5.79 -4.79
C LEU A 183 8.04 4.90 -4.79
N PRO A 184 7.17 5.09 -3.79
CA PRO A 184 5.80 4.59 -3.80
C PRO A 184 4.97 5.12 -4.98
N VAL A 185 4.16 4.26 -5.58
CA VAL A 185 3.27 4.57 -6.71
C VAL A 185 1.89 4.00 -6.45
N HIS A 186 0.86 4.84 -6.64
CA HIS A 186 -0.55 4.46 -6.61
C HIS A 186 -1.16 4.49 -8.01
N TRP A 187 -2.05 3.54 -8.31
CA TRP A 187 -2.75 3.51 -9.59
C TRP A 187 -4.10 2.78 -9.57
N TYR A 188 -5.16 3.47 -9.99
CA TYR A 188 -6.52 2.93 -10.01
C TYR A 188 -7.19 3.05 -11.40
N ASP A 189 -6.57 2.44 -12.42
CA ASP A 189 -7.09 2.39 -13.80
C ASP A 189 -6.43 1.23 -14.57
N ASN A 190 -6.56 1.18 -15.89
CA ASN A 190 -6.06 0.16 -16.79
C ASN A 190 -4.52 -0.02 -16.76
N PHE A 191 -4.05 -1.17 -17.27
CA PHE A 191 -2.63 -1.54 -17.25
C PHE A 191 -1.75 -0.64 -18.14
N GLY A 192 -2.24 -0.20 -19.30
CA GLY A 192 -1.46 0.66 -20.19
C GLY A 192 -1.10 1.98 -19.52
N GLY A 193 -2.06 2.55 -18.79
CA GLY A 193 -1.84 3.74 -17.97
C GLY A 193 -0.89 3.48 -16.80
N LEU A 194 -1.01 2.33 -16.11
CA LEU A 194 -0.08 1.94 -15.03
C LEU A 194 1.37 1.87 -15.52
N ALA A 195 1.62 1.17 -16.63
CA ALA A 195 2.95 1.02 -17.19
C ALA A 195 3.52 2.38 -17.65
N SER A 196 2.69 3.23 -18.26
CA SER A 196 3.07 4.60 -18.63
C SER A 196 3.42 5.44 -17.40
N HIS A 197 2.60 5.36 -16.35
CA HIS A 197 2.80 6.09 -15.10
C HIS A 197 4.12 5.70 -14.42
N ILE A 198 4.40 4.39 -14.30
CA ILE A 198 5.69 3.89 -13.80
C ILE A 198 6.84 4.39 -14.67
N GLY A 199 6.70 4.37 -16.00
CA GLY A 199 7.70 4.89 -16.92
C GLY A 199 8.01 6.38 -16.70
N GLU A 200 6.98 7.21 -16.48
CA GLU A 200 7.14 8.63 -16.14
C GLU A 200 7.91 8.79 -14.82
N ARG A 201 7.61 7.97 -13.81
CA ARG A 201 8.30 8.01 -12.51
C ARG A 201 9.77 7.64 -12.64
N VAL A 202 10.08 6.55 -13.35
CA VAL A 202 11.47 6.13 -13.58
C VAL A 202 12.25 7.18 -14.37
N ALA A 203 11.63 7.85 -15.34
CA ALA A 203 12.26 8.92 -16.09
C ALA A 203 12.54 10.18 -15.23
N ALA A 204 11.63 10.51 -14.30
CA ALA A 204 11.78 11.67 -13.42
C ALA A 204 12.71 11.40 -12.22
N PHE A 205 12.81 10.15 -11.79
CA PHE A 205 13.59 9.70 -10.62
C PHE A 205 14.48 8.52 -11.04
N PRO A 206 15.55 8.77 -11.83
CA PRO A 206 16.42 7.71 -12.31
C PRO A 206 17.07 6.96 -11.15
N ASP A 207 17.40 5.69 -11.38
CA ASP A 207 18.05 4.78 -10.42
C ASP A 207 17.29 4.55 -9.10
N THR A 208 16.04 5.02 -9.00
CA THR A 208 15.18 4.87 -7.83
C THR A 208 14.35 3.60 -7.91
N LYS A 209 14.30 2.84 -6.81
CA LYS A 209 13.42 1.66 -6.71
C LYS A 209 11.96 2.08 -6.66
N ILE A 210 11.10 1.35 -7.36
CA ILE A 210 9.65 1.56 -7.38
C ILE A 210 8.99 0.56 -6.44
N TRP A 211 8.11 1.08 -5.58
CA TRP A 211 7.19 0.28 -4.79
C TRP A 211 5.77 0.61 -5.23
N ILE A 212 5.01 -0.35 -5.75
CA ILE A 212 3.61 -0.10 -6.12
C ILE A 212 2.77 -0.35 -4.88
N THR A 213 2.58 0.67 -4.05
CA THR A 213 1.94 0.53 -2.73
C THR A 213 0.43 0.39 -2.82
N GLU A 214 -0.21 0.88 -3.88
CA GLU A 214 -1.62 0.60 -4.14
C GLU A 214 -1.91 0.49 -5.62
N TYR A 215 -2.57 -0.58 -6.03
CA TYR A 215 -3.11 -0.66 -7.38
C TYR A 215 -4.29 -1.62 -7.50
N ALA A 216 -5.25 -1.26 -8.36
CA ALA A 216 -6.33 -2.13 -8.80
C ALA A 216 -7.02 -1.53 -10.04
N TYR A 217 -7.64 -2.35 -10.89
CA TYR A 217 -8.49 -1.82 -11.95
C TYR A 217 -9.91 -1.55 -11.43
N ALA A 218 -10.10 -0.36 -10.86
CA ALA A 218 -11.29 -0.04 -10.09
C ALA A 218 -12.59 -0.09 -10.92
N ASN A 219 -13.63 -0.66 -10.31
CA ASN A 219 -15.01 -0.70 -10.83
C ASN A 219 -15.19 -1.33 -12.22
N GLN A 220 -14.31 -2.27 -12.59
CA GLN A 220 -14.42 -3.02 -13.84
C GLN A 220 -15.17 -4.34 -13.68
N ASP A 221 -15.58 -4.94 -14.81
CA ASP A 221 -16.09 -6.31 -14.85
C ASP A 221 -14.98 -7.32 -14.52
N LEU A 222 -15.41 -8.53 -14.13
CA LEU A 222 -14.53 -9.57 -13.63
C LEU A 222 -13.43 -9.97 -14.63
N SER A 223 -13.74 -10.05 -15.92
CA SER A 223 -12.76 -10.45 -16.94
C SER A 223 -11.65 -9.41 -17.03
N ASN A 224 -12.03 -8.14 -17.18
CA ASN A 224 -11.07 -7.04 -17.26
C ASN A 224 -10.22 -6.90 -15.99
N THR A 225 -10.80 -7.13 -14.80
CA THR A 225 -10.03 -7.11 -13.54
C THR A 225 -9.04 -8.28 -13.46
N GLN A 226 -9.43 -9.49 -13.88
CA GLN A 226 -8.55 -10.67 -13.89
C GLN A 226 -7.42 -10.50 -14.92
N ASP A 227 -7.71 -9.97 -16.10
CA ASP A 227 -6.70 -9.69 -17.13
C ASP A 227 -5.70 -8.63 -16.66
N PHE A 228 -6.20 -7.54 -16.05
CA PHE A 228 -5.34 -6.52 -15.43
C PHE A 228 -4.42 -7.11 -14.36
N TYR A 229 -4.97 -7.94 -13.47
CA TYR A 229 -4.19 -8.59 -12.42
C TYR A 229 -3.06 -9.44 -13.00
N ASN A 230 -3.37 -10.31 -13.98
CA ASN A 230 -2.39 -11.20 -14.58
C ASN A 230 -1.28 -10.41 -15.30
N MET A 231 -1.64 -9.39 -16.07
CA MET A 231 -0.68 -8.55 -16.78
C MET A 231 0.22 -7.75 -15.82
N SER A 232 -0.36 -7.17 -14.78
CA SER A 232 0.39 -6.37 -13.80
C SER A 232 1.33 -7.22 -12.94
N ALA A 233 0.87 -8.37 -12.42
CA ALA A 233 1.70 -9.27 -11.63
C ALA A 233 2.90 -9.80 -12.44
N GLU A 234 2.66 -10.25 -13.67
CA GLU A 234 3.71 -10.72 -14.59
C GLU A 234 4.73 -9.60 -14.87
N TYR A 235 4.25 -8.40 -15.16
CA TYR A 235 5.11 -7.24 -15.40
C TYR A 235 5.96 -6.89 -14.18
N PHE A 236 5.38 -6.84 -12.98
CA PHE A 236 6.10 -6.49 -11.75
C PHE A 236 7.13 -7.55 -11.35
N ASP A 237 6.81 -8.82 -11.54
CA ASP A 237 7.73 -9.92 -11.22
C ASP A 237 8.99 -9.87 -12.09
N ARG A 238 8.86 -9.49 -13.37
CA ARG A 238 9.99 -9.43 -14.34
C ARG A 238 10.89 -8.19 -14.20
N ILE A 239 10.40 -7.09 -13.65
CA ILE A 239 11.11 -5.79 -13.70
C ILE A 239 11.95 -5.55 -12.44
N ASP A 240 13.27 -5.42 -12.59
CA ASP A 240 14.23 -5.35 -11.46
C ASP A 240 14.15 -4.09 -10.60
N TYR A 241 13.73 -2.96 -11.18
CA TYR A 241 13.54 -1.72 -10.41
C TYR A 241 12.21 -1.70 -9.64
N ILE A 242 11.28 -2.61 -9.95
CA ILE A 242 10.08 -2.83 -9.15
C ILE A 242 10.46 -3.81 -8.04
N GLU A 243 10.62 -3.29 -6.83
CA GLU A 243 11.10 -4.08 -5.69
C GLU A 243 9.94 -4.74 -4.94
N ARG A 244 8.82 -4.01 -4.79
CA ARG A 244 7.66 -4.46 -4.00
C ARG A 244 6.35 -3.97 -4.59
N TYR A 245 5.27 -4.72 -4.38
CA TYR A 245 3.92 -4.29 -4.74
C TYR A 245 2.83 -4.84 -3.84
N THR A 246 1.72 -4.11 -3.73
CA THR A 246 0.55 -4.40 -2.91
C THR A 246 -0.74 -4.18 -3.70
N TYR A 247 -1.38 -5.26 -4.15
CA TYR A 247 -2.67 -5.17 -4.83
C TYR A 247 -3.76 -4.77 -3.84
N PHE A 248 -4.54 -3.73 -4.17
CA PHE A 248 -5.59 -3.20 -3.31
C PHE A 248 -6.86 -4.07 -3.39
N GLY A 249 -6.86 -5.18 -2.66
CA GLY A 249 -7.93 -6.18 -2.71
C GLY A 249 -8.15 -6.98 -1.43
N ALA A 250 -7.39 -6.73 -0.35
CA ALA A 250 -7.39 -7.55 0.88
C ALA A 250 -8.63 -7.35 1.79
N PHE A 251 -9.82 -7.49 1.22
CA PHE A 251 -11.11 -7.32 1.86
C PHE A 251 -12.16 -8.17 1.14
N ARG A 252 -13.37 -8.20 1.73
CA ARG A 252 -14.53 -8.81 1.10
C ARG A 252 -15.11 -7.88 0.03
N SER A 253 -15.61 -8.47 -1.05
CA SER A 253 -16.30 -7.79 -2.17
C SER A 253 -17.36 -6.77 -1.74
N LYS A 254 -18.16 -7.07 -0.72
CA LYS A 254 -19.22 -6.18 -0.22
C LYS A 254 -18.73 -4.93 0.52
N THR A 255 -17.44 -4.87 0.89
CA THR A 255 -16.82 -3.69 1.52
C THR A 255 -15.83 -2.99 0.61
N SER A 256 -15.71 -3.42 -0.64
CA SER A 256 -14.81 -2.81 -1.61
C SER A 256 -15.31 -1.44 -2.04
N ASN A 257 -14.44 -0.43 -1.95
CA ASN A 257 -14.63 0.89 -2.55
C ASN A 257 -14.05 0.99 -3.98
N VAL A 258 -13.36 -0.05 -4.47
CA VAL A 258 -12.80 -0.14 -5.83
C VAL A 258 -13.55 -1.15 -6.71
N GLY A 259 -14.79 -1.46 -6.33
CA GLY A 259 -15.64 -2.44 -7.00
C GLY A 259 -15.41 -3.87 -6.50
N PRO A 260 -16.44 -4.74 -6.56
CA PRO A 260 -16.41 -6.05 -5.92
C PRO A 260 -15.44 -7.03 -6.57
N ASN A 261 -15.08 -6.81 -7.85
CA ASN A 261 -14.31 -7.79 -8.62
C ASN A 261 -12.80 -7.77 -8.34
N ALA A 262 -12.28 -6.69 -7.75
CA ALA A 262 -10.89 -6.59 -7.33
C ALA A 262 -10.61 -7.30 -5.99
N SER A 263 -11.64 -7.70 -5.26
CA SER A 263 -11.49 -8.23 -3.90
C SER A 263 -10.93 -9.65 -3.87
N PHE A 264 -10.08 -9.91 -2.88
CA PHE A 264 -9.49 -11.22 -2.61
C PHE A 264 -10.50 -12.17 -2.02
N LEU A 265 -11.52 -11.66 -1.32
CA LEU A 265 -12.56 -12.48 -0.69
C LEU A 265 -13.92 -12.16 -1.28
N ASN A 266 -14.74 -13.20 -1.46
CA ASN A 266 -16.15 -13.05 -1.74
C ASN A 266 -16.94 -12.57 -0.49
N ASN A 267 -18.26 -12.46 -0.60
CA ASN A 267 -19.09 -11.97 0.51
C ASN A 267 -19.02 -12.83 1.78
N ASP A 268 -18.76 -14.13 1.63
CA ASP A 268 -18.65 -15.12 2.71
C ASP A 268 -17.22 -15.26 3.27
N GLY A 269 -16.22 -14.57 2.70
CA GLY A 269 -14.83 -14.67 3.15
C GLY A 269 -14.02 -15.79 2.49
N LYS A 270 -14.49 -16.33 1.35
CA LYS A 270 -13.75 -17.32 0.56
C LYS A 270 -12.88 -16.63 -0.49
N LEU A 271 -11.67 -17.15 -0.70
CA LEU A 271 -10.74 -16.64 -1.70
C LEU A 271 -11.35 -16.67 -3.10
N THR A 272 -11.34 -15.52 -3.77
CA THR A 272 -11.60 -15.38 -5.21
C THR A 272 -10.39 -15.88 -6.01
N ASP A 273 -10.51 -15.94 -7.33
CA ASP A 273 -9.38 -16.29 -8.19
C ASP A 273 -8.20 -15.32 -7.99
N ILE A 274 -8.44 -13.99 -8.03
CA ILE A 274 -7.40 -12.98 -7.81
C ILE A 274 -6.78 -13.14 -6.43
N GLY A 275 -7.59 -13.30 -5.38
CA GLY A 275 -7.08 -13.51 -4.03
C GLY A 275 -6.20 -14.75 -3.93
N SER A 276 -6.62 -15.85 -4.55
CA SER A 276 -5.84 -17.09 -4.54
C SER A 276 -4.53 -16.95 -5.30
N TRP A 277 -4.56 -16.38 -6.51
CA TRP A 277 -3.38 -16.14 -7.32
C TRP A 277 -2.38 -15.23 -6.62
N TYR A 278 -2.85 -14.17 -5.96
CA TYR A 278 -1.99 -13.21 -5.27
C TYR A 278 -1.25 -13.86 -4.09
N LEU A 279 -1.89 -14.82 -3.42
CA LEU A 279 -1.27 -15.63 -2.37
C LEU A 279 -0.42 -16.79 -2.92
N GLY A 280 -0.19 -16.89 -4.23
CA GLY A 280 0.64 -17.95 -4.83
C GLY A 280 -0.08 -19.28 -5.06
N LYS A 281 -1.42 -19.28 -5.05
CA LYS A 281 -2.24 -20.49 -5.11
C LYS A 281 -3.03 -20.57 -6.42
N SER A 282 -3.51 -21.76 -6.77
CA SER A 282 -4.34 -21.99 -7.96
C SER A 282 -5.73 -21.33 -7.86
N ALA A 283 -6.36 -21.09 -9.01
CA ALA A 283 -7.72 -20.54 -9.09
C ALA A 283 -8.72 -21.35 -8.24
N THR A 284 -9.69 -20.66 -7.64
CA THR A 284 -10.72 -21.28 -6.77
C THR A 284 -12.06 -21.42 -7.47
N GLY A 285 -12.28 -20.69 -8.57
CA GLY A 285 -13.57 -20.56 -9.26
C GLY A 285 -14.62 -19.78 -8.46
N VAL A 286 -14.25 -19.17 -7.33
CA VAL A 286 -15.16 -18.42 -6.47
C VAL A 286 -15.37 -17.02 -7.05
N LYS A 287 -16.60 -16.74 -7.48
CA LYS A 287 -16.97 -15.41 -7.96
C LYS A 287 -16.96 -14.39 -6.81
N PRO A 288 -16.42 -13.17 -7.00
CA PRO A 288 -16.36 -12.19 -5.92
C PRO A 288 -17.72 -11.84 -5.31
N THR A 289 -18.77 -11.68 -6.12
CA THR A 289 -20.13 -11.37 -5.62
C THR A 289 -20.91 -12.58 -5.11
N SER A 290 -20.30 -13.77 -5.07
CA SER A 290 -20.94 -14.97 -4.50
C SER A 290 -20.94 -14.94 -2.97
N GLY A 291 -21.83 -15.75 -2.38
CA GLY A 291 -22.00 -15.85 -0.94
C GLY A 291 -23.05 -14.88 -0.39
N HIS A 292 -23.94 -15.40 0.46
CA HIS A 292 -25.11 -14.70 0.98
C HIS A 292 -25.50 -15.21 2.37
N SER A 293 -24.54 -15.57 3.22
CA SER A 293 -24.88 -16.06 4.58
C SER A 293 -25.47 -14.94 5.45
N SER A 294 -26.78 -14.74 5.28
CA SER A 294 -27.83 -14.18 6.13
C SER A 294 -27.56 -12.91 6.94
N ALA A 295 -27.77 -11.75 6.30
CA ALA A 295 -28.70 -10.74 6.81
C ALA A 295 -29.02 -9.74 5.71
N ALA A 296 -30.30 -9.66 5.34
CA ALA A 296 -30.83 -8.49 4.67
C ALA A 296 -30.57 -7.27 5.56
N VAL A 297 -29.64 -6.40 5.18
CA VAL A 297 -29.66 -5.01 5.60
C VAL A 297 -30.08 -4.21 4.38
N ARG A 298 -31.36 -3.81 4.40
CA ARG A 298 -31.92 -2.81 3.51
C ARG A 298 -31.01 -1.58 3.49
N GLY A 299 -30.90 -0.98 2.31
CA GLY A 299 -30.00 0.13 2.01
C GLY A 299 -29.83 1.16 3.12
N GLY A 300 -28.58 1.34 3.54
CA GLY A 300 -28.07 2.56 4.13
C GLY A 300 -27.07 3.16 3.13
N ALA A 301 -27.12 4.48 2.95
CA ALA A 301 -26.24 5.26 2.09
C ALA A 301 -24.74 4.95 2.34
N PRO A 302 -23.85 5.18 1.35
CA PRO A 302 -22.42 4.94 1.52
C PRO A 302 -21.89 5.82 2.66
N VAL A 303 -21.58 5.21 3.80
CA VAL A 303 -20.79 5.86 4.84
C VAL A 303 -19.35 5.72 4.38
N LEU A 304 -18.80 6.81 3.86
CA LEU A 304 -17.35 7.04 3.79
C LEU A 304 -16.80 6.85 5.21
N ALA A 305 -16.16 5.72 5.46
CA ALA A 305 -15.37 5.52 6.66
C ALA A 305 -14.10 6.36 6.53
N ALA A 306 -14.21 7.64 6.86
CA ALA A 306 -13.05 8.44 7.23
C ALA A 306 -12.45 7.79 8.48
N MET A 307 -11.28 7.17 8.35
CA MET A 307 -10.50 6.74 9.49
C MET A 307 -9.95 7.99 10.19
N ALA A 308 -10.74 8.56 11.11
CA ALA A 308 -10.23 9.52 12.07
C ALA A 308 -9.38 8.76 13.09
N ALA A 309 -8.06 8.86 12.99
CA ALA A 309 -7.15 8.46 14.05
C ALA A 309 -7.38 9.38 15.26
N THR A 310 -8.09 8.91 16.27
CA THR A 310 -8.27 9.62 17.54
C THR A 310 -7.01 9.49 18.39
N ILE A 311 -6.18 10.53 18.38
CA ILE A 311 -5.08 10.70 19.34
C ILE A 311 -5.69 11.15 20.68
N LEU A 312 -5.84 10.22 21.63
CA LEU A 312 -6.13 10.54 23.03
C LEU A 312 -4.81 10.85 23.74
N GLY A 313 -4.46 12.13 23.82
CA GLY A 313 -3.42 12.63 24.71
C GLY A 313 -3.91 12.63 26.17
N ALA A 314 -3.38 11.71 26.97
CA ALA A 314 -3.58 11.72 28.42
C ALA A 314 -2.76 12.87 29.04
N VAL A 315 -3.44 13.91 29.54
CA VAL A 315 -2.82 14.92 30.40
C VAL A 315 -2.95 14.46 31.84
N PHE A 316 -1.84 14.03 32.42
CA PHE A 316 -1.68 13.91 33.87
C PHE A 316 -1.67 15.31 34.48
N THR A 317 -2.64 15.63 35.32
CA THR A 317 -2.57 16.76 36.26
C THR A 317 -2.03 16.25 37.60
N LEU A 318 -0.81 16.67 37.93
CA LEU A 318 -0.25 16.56 39.28
C LEU A 318 -0.40 17.92 39.98
N THR A 319 -1.23 17.90 41.03
CA THR A 319 -1.13 18.60 42.32
C THR A 319 -0.88 20.12 42.38
N SER A 320 -1.81 20.78 43.05
CA SER A 320 -1.54 21.39 44.37
C SER A 320 -2.64 20.98 45.33
#